data_AF-A0A7Y2GT43-F1
#
_entry.id   AF-A0A7Y2GT43-F1
#
_cell.length_a   1.000
_cell.length_b   1.000
_cell.length_c   1.000
_cell.angle_alpha   90.00
_cell.angle_beta   90.00
_cell.angle_gamma   90.00
#
_symmetry.space_group_name_H-M   'P 1'
#
loop_
_entity.id
_entity.type
_entity.pdbx_description
1 polymer ?
#
loop_
_entity_poly.entity_id
_entity_poly.type
_entity_poly.pdbx_seq_one_letter_code
_entity_poly.pdbx_strand_id
1 'polypeptide(L)'
;MKFRHPSKEMLRDWLFSADGDDPKLEEHIDDCSRCSAVIIALGEAEGEDSVAAALSQVLAAPPDLPVRLEAQVSQRISGREFLGLMAELFGAGVETSRLLIVDPPAPDT
;
A
#
# COMPACT_ATOMS: atom_id res chain seq x y z
N MET A 1 48.46 -5.06 21.40
CA MET A 1 48.51 -3.74 20.73
C MET A 1 47.20 -3.02 21.05
N LYS A 2 47.18 -2.07 22.00
CA LYS A 2 45.94 -1.58 22.68
C LYS A 2 45.61 -0.08 22.45
N PHE A 3 45.99 0.52 21.31
CA PHE A 3 45.89 1.99 21.17
C PHE A 3 45.37 2.52 19.83
N ARG A 4 44.93 1.68 18.90
CA ARG A 4 44.29 2.16 17.66
C ARG A 4 42.95 1.49 17.47
N HIS A 5 41.89 2.28 17.53
CA HIS A 5 40.56 1.86 17.10
C HIS A 5 40.54 1.75 15.57
N PRO A 6 39.85 0.74 15.01
CA PRO A 6 39.52 0.65 13.60
C PRO A 6 38.84 1.93 13.10
N SER A 7 39.01 2.25 11.81
CA SER A 7 38.24 3.33 11.19
C SER A 7 36.77 2.95 11.07
N LYS A 8 35.89 3.95 11.00
CA LYS A 8 34.44 3.74 10.79
C LYS A 8 34.16 3.00 9.47
N GLU A 9 34.94 3.27 8.43
CA GLU A 9 34.84 2.59 7.14
C GLU A 9 35.17 1.10 7.25
N MET A 10 36.21 0.74 8.01
CA MET A 10 36.57 -0.67 8.26
C MET A 10 35.46 -1.42 8.98
N LEU A 11 34.84 -0.81 10.00
CA LEU A 11 33.73 -1.40 10.75
C LEU A 11 32.48 -1.57 9.87
N ARG A 12 32.23 -0.63 8.97
CA ARG A 12 31.13 -0.70 8.00
C ARG A 12 31.37 -1.82 6.98
N ASP A 13 32.57 -1.91 6.44
CA ASP A 13 32.92 -2.96 5.47
C ASP A 13 32.86 -4.36 6.10
N TRP A 14 33.32 -4.49 7.34
CA TRP A 14 33.17 -5.72 8.12
C TRP A 14 31.70 -6.10 8.37
N LEU A 15 30.84 -5.13 8.70
CA LEU A 15 29.43 -5.39 9.02
C LEU A 15 28.58 -5.78 7.79
N PHE A 16 28.91 -5.27 6.60
CA PHE A 16 28.07 -5.42 5.40
C PHE A 16 28.70 -6.25 4.28
N SER A 17 29.99 -6.59 4.34
CA SER A 17 30.61 -7.47 3.34
C SER A 17 30.36 -8.94 3.68
N ALA A 18 30.06 -9.75 2.66
CA ALA A 18 29.84 -11.19 2.80
C ALA A 18 31.15 -11.97 3.08
N ASP A 19 32.31 -11.33 2.89
CA ASP A 19 33.66 -11.91 3.05
C ASP A 19 34.41 -11.33 4.26
N GLY A 20 33.71 -10.63 5.16
CA GLY A 20 34.27 -9.87 6.28
C GLY A 20 34.76 -10.70 7.48
N ASP A 21 35.37 -11.87 7.27
CA ASP A 21 35.93 -12.67 8.38
C ASP A 21 37.33 -12.18 8.76
N ASP A 22 37.42 -11.13 9.59
CA ASP A 22 38.65 -10.75 10.30
C ASP A 22 38.55 -11.07 11.80
N PRO A 23 39.08 -12.22 12.27
CA PRO A 23 38.95 -12.65 13.66
C PRO A 23 39.67 -11.72 14.65
N LYS A 24 40.65 -10.91 14.20
CA LYS A 24 41.31 -9.93 15.07
C LYS A 24 40.45 -8.68 15.27
N LEU A 25 39.67 -8.32 14.26
CA LEU A 25 38.74 -7.21 14.34
C LEU A 25 37.57 -7.58 15.25
N GLU A 26 37.09 -8.81 15.13
CA GLU A 26 36.02 -9.37 15.97
C GLU A 26 36.42 -9.44 17.45
N GLU A 27 37.61 -9.98 17.77
CA GLU A 27 38.17 -9.97 19.13
C GLU A 27 38.30 -8.53 19.69
N HIS A 28 38.65 -7.56 18.84
CA HIS A 28 38.72 -6.16 19.26
C HIS A 28 37.34 -5.56 19.54
N ILE A 29 36.33 -5.88 18.73
CA ILE A 29 34.96 -5.37 18.88
C ILE A 29 34.35 -5.85 20.19
N ASP A 30 34.55 -7.13 20.53
CA ASP A 30 34.05 -7.73 21.77
C ASP A 30 34.64 -7.07 23.02
N ASP A 31 35.93 -6.73 22.98
CA ASP A 31 36.64 -6.10 24.09
C ASP A 31 36.47 -4.56 24.15
N CYS A 32 35.94 -3.93 23.10
CA CYS A 32 35.92 -2.48 22.94
C CYS A 32 34.49 -1.92 22.87
N SER A 33 33.99 -1.40 24.00
CA SER A 33 32.66 -0.78 24.10
C SER A 33 32.43 0.39 23.14
N ARG A 34 33.49 1.09 22.72
CA ARG A 34 33.39 2.17 21.74
C ARG A 34 33.13 1.63 20.33
N CYS A 35 33.79 0.54 19.95
CA CYS A 35 33.63 -0.05 18.63
C CYS A 35 32.26 -0.74 18.51
N SER A 36 31.82 -1.44 19.55
CA SER A 36 30.48 -2.03 19.58
C SER A 36 29.36 -0.98 19.48
N ALA A 37 29.47 0.14 20.20
CA ALA A 37 28.51 1.23 20.09
C ALA A 37 28.45 1.85 18.67
N VAL A 38 29.59 1.94 17.99
CA VAL A 38 29.65 2.44 16.60
C VAL A 38 29.01 1.45 15.63
N ILE A 39 29.19 0.14 15.83
CA ILE A 39 28.55 -0.90 15.00
C ILE A 39 27.04 -0.88 15.16
N ILE A 40 26.54 -0.77 16.39
CA ILE A 40 25.10 -0.68 16.66
C ILE A 40 24.50 0.52 15.93
N ALA A 41 25.14 1.69 16.04
CA ALA A 41 24.69 2.90 15.35
C ALA A 41 24.76 2.80 13.81
N LEU A 42 25.74 2.06 13.27
CA LEU A 42 25.83 1.78 11.83
C LEU A 42 24.72 0.85 11.36
N GLY A 43 24.42 -0.21 12.14
CA GLY A 43 23.37 -1.17 11.85
C GLY A 43 21.96 -0.56 11.89
N GLU A 44 21.69 0.31 12.87
CA GLU A 44 20.40 1.02 12.96
C GLU A 44 20.18 1.96 11.77
N ALA A 45 21.20 2.74 11.40
CA ALA A 45 21.09 3.74 10.33
C ALA A 45 20.90 3.13 8.92
N GLU A 46 21.59 2.04 8.60
CA GLU A 46 21.47 1.40 7.27
C GLU A 46 20.40 0.30 7.21
N GLY A 47 20.06 -0.30 8.36
CA GLY A 47 19.01 -1.30 8.48
C GLY A 47 17.62 -0.73 8.21
N GLU A 48 17.29 0.42 8.79
CA GLU A 48 15.98 1.06 8.59
C GLU A 48 15.74 1.46 7.12
N ASP A 49 16.72 2.09 6.49
CA ASP A 49 16.61 2.53 5.09
C ASP A 49 16.49 1.34 4.12
N SER A 50 17.23 0.24 4.36
CA SER A 50 17.19 -0.94 3.49
C SER A 50 15.88 -1.73 3.62
N VAL A 51 15.34 -1.87 4.83
CA VAL A 51 14.06 -2.55 5.07
C VAL A 51 12.90 -1.73 4.53
N ALA A 52 12.89 -0.42 4.76
CA ALA A 52 11.88 0.48 4.20
C ALA A 52 11.88 0.43 2.66
N ALA A 53 13.06 0.44 2.04
CA ALA A 53 13.21 0.29 0.59
C ALA A 53 12.70 -1.06 0.08
N ALA A 54 13.03 -2.17 0.76
CA ALA A 54 12.55 -3.50 0.39
C ALA A 54 11.02 -3.62 0.52
N LEU A 55 10.45 -3.11 1.62
CA LEU A 55 9.00 -3.08 1.84
C LEU A 55 8.28 -2.20 0.81
N SER A 56 8.89 -1.08 0.40
CA SER A 56 8.32 -0.20 -0.63
C SER A 56 8.17 -0.90 -1.99
N GLN A 57 9.07 -1.83 -2.32
CA GLN A 57 8.99 -2.62 -3.55
C GLN A 57 7.92 -3.71 -3.44
N VAL A 58 7.81 -4.36 -2.28
CA VAL A 58 6.81 -5.42 -2.05
C VAL A 58 5.39 -4.86 -1.94
N LEU A 59 5.24 -3.68 -1.33
CA LEU A 59 3.96 -3.00 -1.13
C LEU A 59 3.63 -2.02 -2.27
N ALA A 60 4.45 -1.99 -3.33
CA ALA A 60 4.17 -1.16 -4.49
C ALA A 60 2.81 -1.54 -5.09
N ALA A 61 1.96 -0.53 -5.30
CA ALA A 61 0.67 -0.75 -5.94
C ALA A 61 0.88 -1.33 -7.35
N PRO A 62 0.12 -2.36 -7.74
CA PRO A 62 0.17 -2.87 -9.10
C PRO A 62 -0.13 -1.76 -10.12
N PRO A 63 0.57 -1.70 -11.26
CA PRO A 63 0.41 -0.62 -12.23
C PRO A 63 -1.00 -0.59 -12.87
N ASP A 64 -1.72 -1.72 -12.84
CA ASP A 64 -3.08 -1.88 -13.34
C ASP A 64 -4.16 -1.50 -12.30
N LEU A 65 -3.78 -1.20 -11.05
CA LEU A 65 -4.73 -0.91 -9.97
C LEU A 65 -5.64 0.29 -10.28
N PRO A 66 -5.15 1.44 -10.77
CA PRO A 66 -6.03 2.57 -11.12
C PRO A 66 -7.06 2.21 -12.18
N VAL A 67 -6.63 1.53 -13.24
CA VAL A 67 -7.48 1.13 -14.37
C VAL A 67 -8.60 0.20 -13.91
N ARG A 68 -8.28 -0.78 -13.05
CA ARG A 68 -9.28 -1.71 -12.49
C ARG A 68 -10.28 -1.00 -11.58
N LEU A 69 -9.80 -0.04 -10.80
CA LEU A 69 -10.63 0.71 -9.86
C LEU A 69 -11.61 1.62 -10.63
N GLU A 70 -11.13 2.33 -11.64
CA GLU A 70 -11.94 3.14 -12.55
C GLU A 70 -12.99 2.29 -13.28
N ALA A 71 -12.61 1.12 -13.81
CA ALA A 71 -13.53 0.22 -14.49
C ALA A 71 -14.66 -0.25 -13.56
N GLN A 72 -14.33 -0.63 -12.31
CA GLN A 72 -15.32 -1.10 -11.35
C GLN A 72 -16.26 0.02 -10.87
N VAL A 73 -15.72 1.23 -10.67
CA VAL A 73 -16.52 2.41 -10.31
C VAL A 73 -17.47 2.78 -11.44
N SER A 74 -16.96 2.85 -12.67
CA SER A 74 -17.75 3.13 -13.88
C SER A 74 -18.91 2.14 -14.01
N GLN A 75 -18.63 0.84 -13.88
CA GLN A 75 -19.66 -0.20 -13.95
C GLN A 75 -20.77 -0.03 -12.89
N ARG A 76 -20.41 0.36 -11.66
CA ARG A 76 -21.39 0.61 -10.59
C ARG A 76 -22.25 1.84 -10.86
N ILE A 77 -21.66 2.90 -11.41
CA ILE A 77 -22.39 4.13 -11.76
C ILE A 77 -23.39 3.83 -12.88
N SER A 78 -22.93 3.21 -13.97
CA SER A 78 -23.80 2.84 -15.10
C SER A 78 -24.91 1.88 -14.69
N GLY A 79 -24.64 0.96 -13.76
CA GLY A 79 -25.67 0.07 -13.21
C GLY A 79 -26.78 0.82 -12.45
N ARG A 80 -26.42 1.87 -11.69
CA ARG A 80 -27.41 2.70 -10.97
C ARG A 80 -28.24 3.55 -11.91
N GLU A 81 -27.61 4.13 -12.93
CA GLU A 81 -28.31 4.90 -13.96
C GLU A 81 -29.32 4.02 -14.71
N PHE A 82 -28.92 2.83 -15.12
CA PHE A 82 -29.82 1.87 -15.78
C PHE A 82 -31.02 1.51 -14.90
N LEU A 83 -30.79 1.22 -13.61
CA LEU A 83 -31.89 0.91 -12.69
C LEU A 83 -32.83 2.10 -12.46
N GLY A 84 -32.28 3.33 -12.41
CA GLY A 84 -33.07 4.56 -12.33
C GLY A 84 -33.99 4.72 -13.53
N LEU A 85 -33.44 4.59 -14.74
CA LEU A 85 -34.22 4.67 -15.99
C LEU A 85 -35.31 3.60 -16.06
N MET A 86 -35.02 2.37 -15.63
CA MET A 86 -36.01 1.29 -15.58
C MET A 86 -37.12 1.58 -14.57
N ALA A 87 -36.77 2.13 -13.40
CA ALA A 87 -37.75 2.53 -12.39
C ALA A 87 -38.68 3.64 -12.91
N GLU A 88 -38.14 4.63 -13.63
CA GLU A 88 -38.95 5.68 -14.28
C GLU A 88 -39.89 5.10 -15.34
N LEU A 89 -39.39 4.22 -16.20
CA LEU A 89 -40.18 3.60 -17.26
C LEU A 89 -41.35 2.77 -16.71
N PHE A 90 -41.09 1.90 -15.74
CA PHE A 90 -42.14 1.09 -15.12
C PHE A 90 -43.07 1.91 -14.23
N GLY A 91 -42.54 2.92 -13.53
CA GLY A 91 -43.32 3.86 -12.73
C GLY A 91 -44.36 4.60 -13.58
N ALA A 92 -43.96 5.12 -14.75
CA ALA A 92 -44.86 5.76 -15.69
C ALA A 92 -45.96 4.82 -16.20
N GLY A 93 -45.61 3.55 -16.48
CA GLY A 93 -46.59 2.53 -16.89
C GLY A 93 -47.61 2.21 -15.79
N VAL A 94 -47.15 2.04 -14.55
CA VAL A 94 -48.03 1.82 -13.39
C VAL A 94 -48.95 3.02 -13.18
N GLU A 95 -48.42 4.24 -13.22
CA GLU A 95 -49.22 5.45 -13.04
C GLU A 95 -50.28 5.61 -14.14
N THR A 96 -49.89 5.37 -15.39
CA THR A 96 -50.83 5.39 -16.53
C THR A 96 -51.93 4.34 -16.36
N SER A 97 -51.59 3.13 -15.91
CA SER A 97 -52.58 2.07 -15.66
C SER A 97 -53.54 2.43 -14.54
N ARG A 98 -53.08 3.11 -13.48
CA ARG A 98 -53.95 3.59 -12.40
C ARG A 98 -54.93 4.63 -12.91
N LEU A 99 -54.48 5.59 -13.72
CA LEU A 99 -55.34 6.61 -14.31
C LEU A 99 -56.44 6.00 -15.20
N LEU A 100 -56.12 4.96 -15.97
CA LEU A 100 -57.09 4.29 -16.85
C LEU A 100 -58.07 3.36 -16.11
N ILE A 101 -57.71 2.87 -14.92
CA ILE A 101 -58.53 1.93 -14.15
C ILE A 101 -59.44 2.66 -13.13
N VAL A 102 -59.05 3.84 -12.64
CA VAL A 102 -59.72 4.50 -11.50
C VAL A 102 -60.78 5.53 -11.91
N ASP A 103 -60.81 6.04 -13.14
CA ASP A 103 -61.83 7.02 -13.58
C ASP A 103 -62.81 6.42 -14.61
N PRO A 104 -63.92 5.78 -14.18
CA PRO A 104 -65.08 5.67 -15.05
C PRO A 104 -65.67 7.09 -15.26
N PRO A 105 -65.98 7.49 -16.51
CA PRO A 105 -66.57 8.80 -16.75
C PRO A 105 -67.85 8.95 -15.92
N ALA A 106 -67.96 10.07 -15.19
CA ALA A 106 -69.17 10.39 -14.45
C ALA A 106 -70.37 10.36 -15.43
N PRO A 107 -71.48 9.68 -15.09
CA PRO A 107 -72.64 9.66 -15.95
C PRO A 107 -73.23 11.07 -16.05
N ASP A 108 -73.24 11.62 -17.27
CA ASP A 108 -73.96 12.84 -17.59
C ASP A 108 -75.43 12.65 -17.18
N THR A 109 -75.87 13.40 -16.16
CA THR A 109 -77.27 13.52 -15.73
C THR A 109 -77.76 14.93 -15.94
#